data_AF-A0A7X2D1M4-F1
#
_entry.id   AF-A0A7X2D1M4-F1
#
_cell.length_a   1.000
_cell.length_b   1.000
_cell.length_c   1.000
_cell.angle_alpha   90.00
_cell.angle_beta   90.00
_cell.angle_gamma   90.00
#
_symmetry.space_group_name_H-M   'P 1'
#
loop_
_entity.id
_entity.type
_entity.pdbx_description
1 polymer ?
#
loop_
_entity_poly.entity_id
_entity_poly.type
_entity_poly.pdbx_seq_one_letter_code
_entity_poly.pdbx_strand_id
1 'polypeptide(L)'
;MKDKKGRIKMSISISYSKHSASELKRSTYEHIIRNEKNAERVAAHTKSNHDPALAGYNVVLLDEGIDETKKKLADYEEARQKSGLKSMRKDAKAFVDATIQLSDDTLLALGWENDSVGRKLPVSKQSPSAIKNVILAYKTTFEAICTDEATFGHIALADIHFDESNNPHLDCLMSVLDGDNPNYSVNEFINGKNRYEKSVVNGKKMTKKIMQPKGQELSRKQGRLGELVAQRFKVEDIEKFDLKRGAGEKSRAKARDLRREAENKLSEARNLANDAYASKQAANAEYNDEWGQYRDKMRLLREQHEKLFTSDERSRWDEAARRLKHAKSLEYVAQQTDGFIGVAFAIIAAIQQYTAEEQIKQMNQERQKTISKINEQKQLLKQDLQSAKKKRDNAILQVKQATTKRDKIQQEFNALVPKLRQAKETINNENDFRVSLAAREDSLSDREQNVAKREAKQKRAVASWETTLSVVNNGTLAEREKARLIAENVAEKHGNKQTFDIDALILDLDKANQQLSQ
;
A
#
# COMPACT_ATOMS: atom_id res chain seq x y z
N MET A 1 3.05 -16.56 11.18
CA MET A 1 3.41 -16.73 12.60
C MET A 1 2.14 -16.63 13.42
N LYS A 2 1.80 -17.73 14.12
CA LYS A 2 0.77 -17.75 15.15
C LYS A 2 1.35 -17.11 16.40
N ASP A 3 0.54 -16.38 17.15
CA ASP A 3 0.81 -16.25 18.58
C ASP A 3 -0.10 -17.21 19.35
N LYS A 4 0.46 -17.81 20.40
CA LYS A 4 -0.17 -18.83 21.23
C LYS A 4 -1.06 -18.22 22.34
N LYS A 5 -1.53 -16.97 22.22
CA LYS A 5 -2.13 -16.22 23.34
C LYS A 5 -3.55 -15.70 23.11
N GLY A 6 -4.25 -16.09 22.04
CA GLY A 6 -5.66 -15.71 21.87
C GLY A 6 -5.92 -14.19 21.79
N ARG A 7 -5.04 -13.45 21.09
CA ARG A 7 -5.10 -11.98 21.05
C ARG A 7 -6.16 -11.40 20.09
N ILE A 8 -6.47 -10.13 20.34
CA ILE A 8 -7.53 -9.28 19.77
C ILE A 8 -7.46 -9.18 18.22
N LYS A 9 -8.63 -9.15 17.56
CA LYS A 9 -8.86 -9.01 16.11
C LYS A 9 -8.73 -7.58 15.59
N MET A 10 -8.59 -6.57 16.44
CA MET A 10 -8.63 -5.19 16.00
C MET A 10 -7.49 -4.90 15.04
N SER A 11 -7.84 -4.68 13.77
CA SER A 11 -6.91 -4.25 12.75
C SER A 11 -6.96 -2.74 12.67
N ILE A 12 -5.85 -2.11 13.07
CA ILE A 12 -5.71 -0.67 13.12
C ILE A 12 -4.73 -0.27 12.02
N SER A 13 -5.14 0.68 11.18
CA SER A 13 -4.24 1.33 10.23
C SER A 13 -3.93 2.74 10.70
N ILE A 14 -2.66 3.12 10.61
CA ILE A 14 -2.19 4.48 10.79
C ILE A 14 -1.74 5.01 9.43
N SER A 15 -2.06 6.25 9.11
CA SER A 15 -1.51 7.00 7.98
C SER A 15 -0.99 8.35 8.45
N TYR A 16 0.03 8.90 7.78
CA TYR A 16 0.71 10.12 8.21
C TYR A 16 0.75 11.16 7.10
N SER A 17 0.35 12.37 7.43
CA SER A 17 0.47 13.59 6.64
C SER A 17 1.46 14.56 7.31
N LYS A 18 2.25 15.28 6.53
CA LYS A 18 3.35 16.13 7.05
C LYS A 18 3.04 17.60 6.87
N HIS A 19 3.12 18.36 7.96
CA HIS A 19 2.87 19.80 7.95
C HIS A 19 4.13 20.59 8.31
N SER A 20 4.35 21.71 7.61
CA SER A 20 5.41 22.66 7.95
C SER A 20 5.00 23.52 9.12
N ALA A 21 5.99 24.14 9.77
CA ALA A 21 5.75 25.13 10.81
C ALA A 21 4.76 26.24 10.38
N SER A 22 4.88 26.69 9.13
CA SER A 22 3.99 27.70 8.52
C SER A 22 2.58 27.21 8.20
N GLU A 23 2.36 25.88 8.15
CA GLU A 23 1.06 25.25 7.91
C GLU A 23 0.27 25.04 9.22
N LEU A 24 0.88 25.27 10.39
CA LEU A 24 0.20 25.27 11.69
C LEU A 24 -0.62 26.57 11.84
N LYS A 25 -1.68 26.67 11.05
CA LYS A 25 -2.66 27.75 11.09
C LYS A 25 -3.91 27.28 11.84
N ARG A 26 -4.72 28.26 12.25
CA ARG A 26 -6.04 28.03 12.83
C ARG A 26 -6.90 27.10 11.97
N SER A 27 -6.81 27.19 10.64
CA SER A 27 -7.54 26.30 9.72
C SER A 27 -7.14 24.82 9.82
N THR A 28 -5.85 24.52 9.99
CA THR A 28 -5.36 23.14 10.14
C THR A 28 -5.80 22.56 11.48
N TYR A 29 -5.72 23.39 12.52
CA TYR A 29 -6.22 23.06 13.85
C TYR A 29 -7.74 22.80 13.85
N GLU A 30 -8.52 23.68 13.22
CA GLU A 30 -9.97 23.55 13.11
C GLU A 30 -10.41 22.40 12.19
N HIS A 31 -9.54 21.94 11.28
CA HIS A 31 -9.82 20.74 10.49
C HIS A 31 -9.76 19.46 11.33
N ILE A 32 -8.91 19.43 12.38
CA ILE A 32 -8.80 18.30 13.30
C ILE A 32 -9.81 18.44 14.45
N ILE A 33 -9.98 19.62 15.04
CA ILE A 33 -10.97 19.84 16.10
C ILE A 33 -12.25 20.35 15.45
N ARG A 34 -13.16 19.44 15.10
CA ARG A 34 -14.42 19.77 14.42
C ARG A 34 -15.61 19.60 15.35
N ASN A 35 -16.33 20.70 15.58
CA ASN A 35 -17.55 20.73 16.39
C ASN A 35 -18.62 21.57 15.70
N GLU A 36 -19.85 21.55 16.23
CA GLU A 36 -20.99 22.27 15.67
C GLU A 36 -20.74 23.76 15.41
N LYS A 37 -19.86 24.41 16.21
CA LYS A 37 -19.58 25.85 16.09
C LYS A 37 -18.66 26.20 14.94
N ASN A 38 -17.82 25.27 14.49
CA ASN A 38 -16.84 25.53 13.42
C ASN A 38 -17.05 24.65 12.17
N ALA A 39 -17.91 23.63 12.23
CA ALA A 39 -18.11 22.66 11.15
C ALA A 39 -18.53 23.29 9.82
N GLU A 40 -19.45 24.27 9.82
CA GLU A 40 -19.86 24.97 8.59
C GLU A 40 -18.70 25.74 7.96
N ARG A 41 -17.90 26.44 8.77
CA ARG A 41 -16.71 27.16 8.30
C ARG A 41 -15.67 26.17 7.75
N VAL A 42 -15.44 25.05 8.43
CA VAL A 42 -14.48 24.04 7.99
C VAL A 42 -14.94 23.42 6.68
N ALA A 43 -16.21 23.02 6.56
CA ALA A 43 -16.77 22.45 5.33
C ALA A 43 -16.73 23.43 4.14
N ALA A 44 -16.95 24.72 4.38
CA ALA A 44 -16.86 25.74 3.33
C ALA A 44 -15.42 25.95 2.79
N HIS A 45 -14.41 25.63 3.59
CA HIS A 45 -13.00 25.91 3.28
C HIS A 45 -12.13 24.66 3.08
N THR A 46 -12.71 23.47 3.17
CA THR A 46 -12.02 22.20 2.96
C THR A 46 -12.69 21.42 1.81
N LYS A 47 -11.91 20.67 1.02
CA LYS A 47 -12.42 19.88 -0.12
C LYS A 47 -12.92 18.49 0.30
N SER A 48 -13.18 18.30 1.57
CA SER A 48 -13.51 17.01 2.17
C SER A 48 -15.02 16.80 2.24
N ASN A 49 -15.44 15.54 2.23
CA ASN A 49 -16.85 15.12 2.31
C ASN A 49 -17.39 15.21 3.75
N HIS A 50 -17.13 16.32 4.43
CA HIS A 50 -17.66 16.56 5.78
C HIS A 50 -19.13 16.96 5.67
N ASP A 51 -19.96 16.38 6.52
CA ASP A 51 -21.33 16.79 6.75
C ASP A 51 -21.39 17.59 8.07
N PRO A 52 -21.53 18.93 8.01
CA PRO A 52 -21.60 19.77 9.20
C PRO A 52 -22.70 19.36 10.19
N ALA A 53 -23.80 18.77 9.68
CA ALA A 53 -24.90 18.32 10.52
C ALA A 53 -24.51 17.13 11.43
N LEU A 54 -23.42 16.43 11.11
CA LEU A 54 -22.92 15.29 11.87
C LEU A 54 -21.75 15.67 12.80
N ALA A 55 -21.24 16.90 12.75
CA ALA A 55 -20.09 17.32 13.56
C ALA A 55 -20.35 17.28 15.07
N GLY A 56 -21.61 17.31 15.51
CA GLY A 56 -21.99 17.12 16.92
C GLY A 56 -21.69 15.72 17.47
N TYR A 57 -21.44 14.73 16.59
CA TYR A 57 -21.04 13.38 16.98
C TYR A 57 -19.52 13.22 17.19
N ASN A 58 -18.70 14.17 16.73
CA ASN A 58 -17.26 14.11 16.90
C ASN A 58 -16.88 14.16 18.39
N VAL A 59 -15.75 13.53 18.74
CA VAL A 59 -15.32 13.38 20.13
C VAL A 59 -13.87 13.81 20.29
N VAL A 60 -13.69 15.02 20.80
CA VAL A 60 -12.38 15.53 21.20
C VAL A 60 -11.84 14.73 22.38
N LEU A 61 -10.71 14.08 22.19
CA LEU A 61 -9.99 13.31 23.21
C LEU A 61 -8.91 14.15 23.90
N LEU A 62 -8.26 15.03 23.15
CA LEU A 62 -7.23 15.94 23.66
C LEU A 62 -7.21 17.23 22.85
N ASP A 63 -7.11 18.34 23.56
CA ASP A 63 -6.90 19.66 22.98
C ASP A 63 -5.97 20.52 23.84
N GLU A 64 -4.67 20.52 23.51
CA GLU A 64 -3.68 21.39 24.16
C GLU A 64 -3.75 22.85 23.67
N GLY A 65 -4.54 23.12 22.63
CA GLY A 65 -4.58 24.44 21.98
C GLY A 65 -3.45 24.69 20.99
N ILE A 66 -3.73 25.53 20.00
CA ILE A 66 -2.77 25.89 18.95
C ILE A 66 -1.55 26.63 19.50
N ASP A 67 -1.73 27.41 20.57
CA ASP A 67 -0.64 28.23 21.12
C ASP A 67 0.37 27.41 21.92
N GLU A 68 -0.04 26.34 22.61
CA GLU A 68 0.89 25.40 23.25
C GLU A 68 1.70 24.64 22.18
N THR A 69 1.05 24.28 21.06
CA THR A 69 1.74 23.65 19.92
C THR A 69 2.79 24.59 19.30
N LYS A 70 2.49 25.89 19.19
CA LYS A 70 3.47 26.90 18.74
C LYS A 70 4.59 27.12 19.75
N LYS A 71 4.31 27.06 21.04
CA LYS A 71 5.31 27.19 22.10
C LYS A 71 6.34 26.07 22.02
N LYS A 72 5.89 24.80 21.87
CA LYS A 72 6.80 23.66 21.67
C LYS A 72 7.72 23.81 20.45
N LEU A 73 7.20 24.40 19.38
CA LEU A 73 8.00 24.74 18.20
C LEU A 73 9.08 25.80 18.52
N ALA A 74 8.73 26.81 19.31
CA ALA A 74 9.67 27.84 19.76
C ALA A 74 10.74 27.25 20.68
N ASP A 75 10.36 26.40 21.64
CA ASP A 75 11.28 25.71 22.56
C ASP A 75 12.27 24.83 21.77
N TYR A 76 11.79 24.14 20.74
CA TYR A 76 12.65 23.35 19.84
C TYR A 76 13.62 24.23 19.03
N GLU A 77 13.18 25.38 18.51
CA GLU A 77 14.06 26.35 17.84
C GLU A 77 15.16 26.87 18.78
N GLU A 78 14.81 27.16 20.03
CA GLU A 78 15.78 27.57 21.05
C GLU A 78 16.81 26.46 21.31
N ALA A 79 16.36 25.21 21.45
CA ALA A 79 17.24 24.05 21.63
C ALA A 79 18.19 23.84 20.43
N ARG A 80 17.71 24.04 19.20
CA ARG A 80 18.55 24.03 17.99
C ARG A 80 19.63 25.10 18.04
N GLN A 81 19.26 26.33 18.38
CA GLN A 81 20.20 27.46 18.47
C GLN A 81 21.25 27.23 19.55
N LYS A 82 20.84 26.74 20.73
CA LYS A 82 21.75 26.33 21.82
C LYS A 82 22.71 25.23 21.38
N SER A 83 22.27 24.34 20.50
CA SER A 83 23.08 23.26 19.92
C SER A 83 23.95 23.71 18.72
N GLY A 84 24.00 25.01 18.41
CA GLY A 84 24.79 25.57 17.30
C GLY A 84 24.21 25.26 15.90
N LEU A 85 22.97 24.78 15.82
CA LEU A 85 22.29 24.48 14.56
C LEU A 85 21.56 25.72 14.05
N LYS A 86 21.46 25.82 12.72
CA LYS A 86 20.64 26.87 12.08
C LYS A 86 19.16 26.67 12.42
N SER A 87 18.45 27.79 12.55
CA SER A 87 16.99 27.79 12.66
C SER A 87 16.33 27.03 11.53
N MET A 88 15.19 26.40 11.81
CA MET A 88 14.46 25.72 10.77
C MET A 88 13.99 26.71 9.72
N ARG A 89 13.96 26.23 8.47
CA ARG A 89 13.34 26.98 7.39
C ARG A 89 11.83 26.96 7.59
N LYS A 90 11.14 28.01 7.11
CA LYS A 90 9.68 28.13 7.14
C LYS A 90 8.92 26.96 6.47
N ASP A 91 9.57 26.28 5.52
CA ASP A 91 9.04 25.13 4.78
C ASP A 91 9.42 23.78 5.40
N ALA A 92 10.24 23.77 6.46
CA ALA A 92 10.62 22.56 7.16
C ALA A 92 9.38 21.91 7.80
N LYS A 93 9.25 20.61 7.59
CA LYS A 93 8.19 19.80 8.19
C LYS A 93 8.47 19.65 9.68
N ALA A 94 7.50 20.07 10.50
CA ALA A 94 7.61 20.14 11.95
C ALA A 94 6.56 19.27 12.65
N PHE A 95 5.39 19.10 12.01
CA PHE A 95 4.26 18.37 12.58
C PHE A 95 3.82 17.23 11.68
N VAL A 96 3.19 16.25 12.30
CA VAL A 96 2.59 15.09 11.63
C VAL A 96 1.13 15.03 12.02
N ASP A 97 0.26 14.96 11.03
CA ASP A 97 -1.13 14.57 11.24
C ASP A 97 -1.24 13.07 11.01
N ALA A 98 -1.82 12.37 11.98
CA ALA A 98 -1.94 10.92 11.99
C ALA A 98 -3.41 10.50 12.00
N THR A 99 -3.88 9.99 10.86
CA THR A 99 -5.22 9.41 10.76
C THR A 99 -5.14 7.93 11.09
N ILE A 100 -5.84 7.55 12.16
CA ILE A 100 -5.93 6.19 12.70
C ILE A 100 -7.32 5.64 12.42
N GLN A 101 -7.39 4.51 11.74
CA GLN A 101 -8.64 3.93 11.29
C GLN A 101 -8.74 2.45 11.68
N LEU A 102 -9.88 2.07 12.26
CA LEU A 102 -10.25 0.68 12.46
C LEU A 102 -10.66 0.04 11.13
N SER A 103 -10.37 -1.25 10.97
CA SER A 103 -10.82 -2.01 9.81
C SER A 103 -12.33 -2.21 9.82
N ASP A 104 -12.91 -2.43 8.63
CA ASP A 104 -14.34 -2.73 8.48
C ASP A 104 -14.78 -3.93 9.34
N ASP A 105 -13.98 -5.02 9.38
CA ASP A 105 -14.24 -6.17 10.26
C ASP A 105 -14.29 -5.80 11.74
N THR A 106 -13.47 -4.81 12.17
CA THR A 106 -13.43 -4.36 13.56
C THR A 106 -14.66 -3.51 13.87
N LEU A 107 -15.03 -2.61 12.94
CA LEU A 107 -16.23 -1.78 13.09
C LEU A 107 -17.51 -2.63 13.14
N LEU A 108 -17.64 -3.62 12.26
CA LEU A 108 -18.75 -4.58 12.28
C LEU A 108 -18.83 -5.33 13.62
N ALA A 109 -17.70 -5.80 14.14
CA ALA A 109 -17.62 -6.47 15.44
C ALA A 109 -18.01 -5.56 16.63
N LEU A 110 -17.79 -4.25 16.50
CA LEU A 110 -18.23 -3.24 17.46
C LEU A 110 -19.72 -2.85 17.30
N GLY A 111 -20.41 -3.45 16.32
CA GLY A 111 -21.83 -3.23 16.04
C GLY A 111 -22.11 -2.13 15.01
N TRP A 112 -21.09 -1.64 14.29
CA TRP A 112 -21.29 -0.65 13.23
C TRP A 112 -21.98 -1.28 12.03
N GLU A 113 -23.06 -0.68 11.55
CA GLU A 113 -23.91 -1.27 10.51
C GLU A 113 -23.64 -0.69 9.11
N ASN A 114 -23.89 -1.54 8.11
CA ASN A 114 -23.90 -1.18 6.70
C ASN A 114 -25.33 -1.29 6.14
N ASP A 115 -25.63 -0.55 5.08
CA ASP A 115 -26.84 -0.68 4.31
C ASP A 115 -26.89 -2.01 3.52
N SER A 116 -28.03 -2.27 2.88
CA SER A 116 -28.29 -3.46 2.08
C SER A 116 -27.34 -3.69 0.89
N VAL A 117 -26.61 -2.65 0.45
CA VAL A 117 -25.62 -2.74 -0.63
C VAL A 117 -24.17 -2.72 -0.12
N GLY A 118 -23.99 -2.81 1.21
CA GLY A 118 -22.69 -2.87 1.87
C GLY A 118 -22.00 -1.52 2.05
N ARG A 119 -22.70 -0.40 1.92
CA ARG A 119 -22.19 0.95 2.26
C ARG A 119 -22.43 1.25 3.72
N LYS A 120 -21.53 1.95 4.38
CA LYS A 120 -21.66 2.28 5.80
C LYS A 120 -22.79 3.25 6.03
N LEU A 121 -23.60 3.00 7.05
CA LEU A 121 -24.60 3.97 7.47
C LEU A 121 -23.90 5.15 8.17
N PRO A 122 -24.35 6.40 7.95
CA PRO A 122 -23.85 7.56 8.68
C PRO A 122 -24.11 7.41 10.18
N VAL A 123 -23.30 8.07 11.01
CA VAL A 123 -23.38 7.96 12.49
C VAL A 123 -24.77 8.21 13.05
N SER A 124 -25.55 9.12 12.44
CA SER A 124 -26.92 9.42 12.85
C SER A 124 -27.91 8.26 12.67
N LYS A 125 -27.55 7.25 11.88
CA LYS A 125 -28.33 6.03 11.65
C LYS A 125 -27.76 4.81 12.39
N GLN A 126 -26.66 4.97 13.12
CA GLN A 126 -26.05 3.89 13.90
C GLN A 126 -26.75 3.74 15.26
N SER A 127 -26.71 2.54 15.82
CA SER A 127 -27.22 2.32 17.18
C SER A 127 -26.37 3.09 18.22
N PRO A 128 -26.97 3.63 19.30
CA PRO A 128 -26.21 4.29 20.37
C PRO A 128 -25.11 3.40 20.98
N SER A 129 -25.36 2.09 21.04
CA SER A 129 -24.38 1.10 21.52
C SER A 129 -23.19 1.00 20.58
N ALA A 130 -23.39 0.94 19.26
CA ALA A 130 -22.32 0.89 18.28
C ALA A 130 -21.41 2.13 18.36
N ILE A 131 -22.02 3.32 18.45
CA ILE A 131 -21.29 4.59 18.60
C ILE A 131 -20.43 4.54 19.88
N LYS A 132 -21.01 4.14 21.02
CA LYS A 132 -20.28 4.03 22.28
C LYS A 132 -19.11 3.05 22.21
N ASN A 133 -19.28 1.91 21.54
CA ASN A 133 -18.23 0.90 21.38
C ASN A 133 -17.08 1.40 20.49
N VAL A 134 -17.39 2.10 19.39
CA VAL A 134 -16.37 2.70 18.51
C VAL A 134 -15.60 3.79 19.25
N ILE A 135 -16.29 4.65 20.00
CA ILE A 135 -15.63 5.67 20.85
C ILE A 135 -14.70 5.00 21.87
N LEU A 136 -15.15 3.92 22.53
CA LEU A 136 -14.32 3.18 23.48
C LEU A 136 -13.06 2.63 22.80
N ALA A 137 -13.19 2.01 21.62
CA ALA A 137 -12.06 1.46 20.90
C ALA A 137 -11.03 2.52 20.48
N TYR A 138 -11.50 3.68 20.01
CA TYR A 138 -10.60 4.80 19.68
C TYR A 138 -9.98 5.44 20.92
N LYS A 139 -10.71 5.57 22.04
CA LYS A 139 -10.14 6.04 23.31
C LYS A 139 -9.02 5.13 23.79
N THR A 140 -9.23 3.82 23.78
CA THR A 140 -8.19 2.85 24.14
C THR A 140 -7.00 2.91 23.18
N THR A 141 -7.26 3.19 21.89
CA THR A 141 -6.20 3.39 20.89
C THR A 141 -5.40 4.65 21.15
N PHE A 142 -6.06 5.77 21.45
CA PHE A 142 -5.42 7.03 21.81
C PHE A 142 -4.56 6.88 23.07
N GLU A 143 -5.10 6.29 24.15
CA GLU A 143 -4.34 6.02 25.38
C GLU A 143 -3.11 5.14 25.14
N ALA A 144 -3.21 4.15 24.24
CA ALA A 144 -2.08 3.32 23.85
C ALA A 144 -0.96 4.15 23.20
N ILE A 145 -1.32 5.06 22.30
CA ILE A 145 -0.37 5.95 21.60
C ILE A 145 0.33 6.87 22.60
N CYS A 146 -0.43 7.50 23.51
CA CYS A 146 0.12 8.39 24.53
C CYS A 146 1.15 7.72 25.45
N THR A 147 1.08 6.39 25.63
CA THR A 147 2.06 5.68 26.49
C THR A 147 3.38 5.31 25.83
N ASP A 148 3.51 5.49 24.52
CA ASP A 148 4.74 5.21 23.78
C ASP A 148 5.09 6.41 22.89
N GLU A 149 5.23 7.57 23.54
CA GLU A 149 5.55 8.85 22.90
C GLU A 149 6.86 8.78 22.10
N ALA A 150 7.86 8.02 22.56
CA ALA A 150 9.09 7.79 21.82
C ALA A 150 8.83 7.14 20.43
N THR A 151 7.82 6.28 20.33
CA THR A 151 7.43 5.64 19.07
C THR A 151 6.49 6.49 18.25
N PHE A 152 5.52 7.17 18.87
CA PHE A 152 4.42 7.82 18.16
C PHE A 152 4.51 9.36 18.11
N GLY A 153 5.40 9.98 18.86
CA GLY A 153 5.50 11.43 19.02
C GLY A 153 4.52 11.96 20.07
N HIS A 154 4.74 13.21 20.48
CA HIS A 154 3.86 13.92 21.39
C HIS A 154 2.55 14.27 20.69
N ILE A 155 1.41 13.88 21.25
CA ILE A 155 0.09 14.23 20.71
C ILE A 155 -0.34 15.58 21.29
N ALA A 156 -0.56 16.57 20.44
CA ALA A 156 -1.07 17.88 20.84
C ALA A 156 -2.60 17.98 20.71
N LEU A 157 -3.16 17.26 19.73
CA LEU A 157 -4.61 17.22 19.45
C LEU A 157 -5.02 15.81 19.10
N ALA A 158 -6.22 15.41 19.53
CA ALA A 158 -6.84 14.16 19.10
C ALA A 158 -8.36 14.31 19.06
N ASP A 159 -8.98 13.99 17.93
CA ASP A 159 -10.43 14.02 17.73
C ASP A 159 -10.91 12.78 16.97
N ILE A 160 -12.04 12.22 17.39
CA ILE A 160 -12.70 11.13 16.68
C ILE A 160 -13.73 11.73 15.74
N HIS A 161 -13.54 11.53 14.44
CA HIS A 161 -14.42 12.02 13.40
C HIS A 161 -15.49 11.00 13.03
N PHE A 162 -16.75 11.44 13.05
CA PHE A 162 -17.94 10.70 12.62
C PHE A 162 -18.72 11.41 11.50
N ASP A 163 -18.28 12.62 11.15
CA ASP A 163 -18.93 13.56 10.25
C ASP A 163 -18.51 13.41 8.79
N GLU A 164 -17.70 12.42 8.46
CA GLU A 164 -17.26 12.15 7.10
C GLU A 164 -18.01 10.97 6.48
N SER A 165 -18.17 10.99 5.15
CA SER A 165 -18.76 9.87 4.39
C SER A 165 -17.98 8.54 4.49
N ASN A 166 -16.84 8.53 5.17
CA ASN A 166 -15.93 7.40 5.31
C ASN A 166 -16.07 6.72 6.68
N ASN A 167 -15.16 5.78 6.98
CA ASN A 167 -15.12 5.14 8.30
C ASN A 167 -14.90 6.18 9.41
N PRO A 168 -15.53 6.00 10.59
CA PRO A 168 -15.13 6.78 11.75
C PRO A 168 -13.63 6.56 11.97
N HIS A 169 -12.89 7.63 12.25
CA HIS A 169 -11.43 7.60 12.41
C HIS A 169 -11.00 8.57 13.49
N LEU A 170 -9.81 8.36 14.01
CA LEU A 170 -9.16 9.21 15.00
C LEU A 170 -8.06 9.99 14.28
N ASP A 171 -8.18 11.30 14.22
CA ASP A 171 -7.11 12.19 13.76
C ASP A 171 -6.32 12.71 14.95
N CYS A 172 -5.00 12.74 14.80
CA CYS A 172 -4.07 13.17 15.83
C CYS A 172 -3.06 14.15 15.26
N LEU A 173 -2.98 15.36 15.81
CA LEU A 173 -1.85 16.26 15.53
C LEU A 173 -0.70 15.93 16.47
N MET A 174 0.45 15.60 15.89
CA MET A 174 1.63 15.15 16.61
C MET A 174 2.82 16.08 16.37
N SER A 175 3.54 16.40 17.44
CA SER A 175 4.90 16.92 17.37
C SER A 175 5.88 15.75 17.45
N VAL A 176 6.77 15.67 16.46
CA VAL A 176 7.85 14.67 16.43
C VAL A 176 9.22 15.35 16.56
N LEU A 177 9.20 16.61 17.01
CA LEU A 177 10.37 17.41 17.29
C LEU A 177 10.95 16.94 18.62
N ASP A 178 12.25 16.64 18.61
CA ASP A 178 12.99 16.14 19.75
C ASP A 178 14.05 17.18 20.14
N GLY A 179 13.84 17.85 21.27
CA GLY A 179 14.76 18.87 21.79
C GLY A 179 16.14 18.30 22.14
N ASP A 180 16.20 17.02 22.53
CA ASP A 180 17.45 16.32 22.85
C ASP A 180 18.18 15.83 21.59
N ASN A 181 17.45 15.67 20.48
CA ASN A 181 18.02 15.35 19.18
C ASN A 181 17.50 16.27 18.07
N PRO A 182 18.00 17.51 17.98
CA PRO A 182 17.48 18.48 17.03
C PRO A 182 17.83 18.18 15.56
N ASN A 183 18.60 17.11 15.28
CA ASN A 183 18.82 16.63 13.92
C ASN A 183 17.76 15.63 13.45
N TYR A 184 16.93 15.11 14.36
CA TYR A 184 15.85 14.20 14.02
C TYR A 184 14.78 14.96 13.24
N SER A 185 14.40 14.40 12.09
CA SER A 185 13.40 15.03 11.21
C SER A 185 12.11 14.23 11.13
N VAL A 186 11.00 14.91 10.82
CA VAL A 186 9.71 14.28 10.50
C VAL A 186 9.84 13.17 9.46
N ASN A 187 10.76 13.32 8.49
CA ASN A 187 11.00 12.31 7.48
C ASN A 187 11.59 11.02 8.05
N GLU A 188 12.48 11.12 9.03
CA GLU A 188 13.05 9.97 9.73
C GLU A 188 12.02 9.33 10.66
N PHE A 189 11.14 10.13 11.28
CA PHE A 189 10.03 9.60 12.07
C PHE A 189 9.08 8.72 11.23
N ILE A 190 8.74 9.14 10.01
CA ILE A 190 7.79 8.41 9.15
C ILE A 190 8.46 7.24 8.42
N ASN A 191 9.69 7.40 7.94
CA ASN A 191 10.33 6.42 7.05
C ASN A 191 11.43 5.59 7.72
N GLY A 192 11.75 5.87 8.98
CA GLY A 192 12.88 5.31 9.69
C GLY A 192 14.20 6.02 9.34
N LYS A 193 15.21 5.82 10.21
CA LYS A 193 16.55 6.38 10.01
C LYS A 193 17.23 5.71 8.81
N ASN A 194 17.79 6.54 7.91
CA ASN A 194 18.68 6.05 6.87
C ASN A 194 19.98 5.58 7.53
N ARG A 195 20.46 4.38 7.18
CA ARG A 195 21.78 3.93 7.64
C ARG A 195 22.82 4.35 6.61
N TYR A 196 23.96 4.81 7.07
CA TYR A 196 25.09 5.13 6.21
C TYR A 196 26.19 4.10 6.44
N GLU A 197 26.47 3.30 5.42
CA GLU A 197 27.55 2.32 5.47
C GLU A 197 28.79 2.94 4.84
N LYS A 198 29.89 2.96 5.61
CA LYS A 198 31.19 3.36 5.09
C LYS A 198 31.82 2.15 4.43
N SER A 199 32.16 2.27 3.16
CA SER A 199 32.89 1.25 2.40
C SER A 199 34.11 1.89 1.75
N VAL A 200 35.14 1.08 1.48
CA VAL A 200 36.30 1.52 0.69
C VAL A 200 36.19 0.86 -0.67
N VAL A 201 35.97 1.66 -1.72
CA VAL A 201 35.93 1.19 -3.11
C VAL A 201 37.09 1.87 -3.83
N ASN A 202 38.03 1.08 -4.37
CA ASN A 202 39.24 1.57 -5.04
C ASN A 202 40.06 2.57 -4.20
N GLY A 203 40.26 2.26 -2.91
CA GLY A 203 41.04 3.11 -1.99
C GLY A 203 40.35 4.41 -1.55
N LYS A 204 39.16 4.73 -2.08
CA LYS A 204 38.37 5.91 -1.68
C LYS A 204 37.30 5.53 -0.67
N LYS A 205 37.22 6.30 0.43
CA LYS A 205 36.15 6.19 1.42
C LYS A 205 34.84 6.65 0.79
N MET A 206 33.91 5.72 0.62
CA MET A 206 32.56 5.95 0.09
C MET A 206 31.55 5.76 1.20
N THR A 207 30.59 6.67 1.33
CA THR A 207 29.45 6.53 2.25
C THR A 207 28.23 6.14 1.45
N LYS A 208 27.80 4.88 1.54
CA LYS A 208 26.60 4.37 0.88
C LYS A 208 25.39 4.58 1.80
N LYS A 209 24.39 5.32 1.31
CA LYS A 209 23.10 5.46 2.00
C LYS A 209 22.26 4.19 1.80
N ILE A 210 22.07 3.41 2.85
CA ILE A 210 21.13 2.30 2.91
C ILE A 210 19.78 2.87 3.34
N MET A 211 18.86 2.95 2.38
CA MET A 211 17.48 3.35 2.64
C MET A 211 16.72 2.17 3.25
N GLN A 212 15.94 2.43 4.31
CA GLN A 212 14.97 1.44 4.74
C GLN A 212 13.93 1.21 3.63
N PRO A 213 13.47 -0.04 3.43
CA PRO A 213 12.32 -0.32 2.57
C PRO A 213 11.14 0.58 2.92
N LYS A 214 10.55 1.22 1.89
CA LYS A 214 9.34 2.06 2.07
C LYS A 214 8.27 1.25 2.80
N GLY A 215 7.68 1.85 3.84
CA GLY A 215 6.60 1.23 4.62
C GLY A 215 7.05 0.31 5.75
N GLN A 216 8.35 -0.01 5.89
CA GLN A 216 8.83 -0.84 7.00
C GLN A 216 8.58 -0.19 8.36
N GLU A 217 8.92 1.09 8.51
CA GLU A 217 8.72 1.84 9.76
C GLU A 217 7.24 1.99 10.10
N LEU A 218 6.38 2.25 9.09
CA LEU A 218 4.94 2.29 9.27
C LEU A 218 4.39 0.95 9.75
N SER A 219 4.83 -0.16 9.14
CA SER A 219 4.45 -1.50 9.57
C SER A 219 4.90 -1.80 11.00
N ARG A 220 6.06 -1.29 11.42
CA ARG A 220 6.57 -1.41 12.80
C ARG A 220 5.66 -0.66 13.78
N LYS A 221 5.32 0.60 13.48
CA LYS A 221 4.42 1.43 14.30
C LYS A 221 3.02 0.84 14.41
N GLN A 222 2.44 0.38 13.30
CA GLN A 222 1.13 -0.30 13.29
C GLN A 222 1.15 -1.60 14.11
N GLY A 223 2.20 -2.41 13.99
CA GLY A 223 2.39 -3.62 14.80
C GLY A 223 2.49 -3.30 16.29
N ARG A 224 3.31 -2.30 16.65
CA ARG A 224 3.46 -1.83 18.03
C ARG A 224 2.16 -1.30 18.61
N LEU A 225 1.41 -0.51 17.83
CA LEU A 225 0.11 0.01 18.27
C LEU A 225 -0.86 -1.15 18.55
N GLY A 226 -0.94 -2.12 17.65
CA GLY A 226 -1.77 -3.31 17.84
C GLY A 226 -1.43 -4.08 19.12
N GLU A 227 -0.14 -4.18 19.46
CA GLU A 227 0.30 -4.81 20.72
C GLU A 227 -0.12 -4.01 21.96
N LEU A 228 0.09 -2.69 21.96
CA LEU A 228 -0.25 -1.83 23.09
C LEU A 228 -1.77 -1.78 23.32
N VAL A 229 -2.53 -1.67 22.24
CA VAL A 229 -3.99 -1.71 22.30
C VAL A 229 -4.47 -3.06 22.84
N ALA A 230 -3.85 -4.15 22.40
CA ALA A 230 -4.18 -5.48 22.90
C ALA A 230 -3.90 -5.70 24.39
N GLN A 231 -2.94 -4.96 24.97
CA GLN A 231 -2.66 -5.01 26.41
C GLN A 231 -3.66 -4.21 27.23
N ARG A 232 -4.34 -3.22 26.63
CA ARG A 232 -5.24 -2.30 27.34
C ARG A 232 -6.70 -2.72 27.31
N PHE A 233 -7.12 -3.44 26.28
CA PHE A 233 -8.46 -4.00 26.23
C PHE A 233 -8.64 -5.05 27.33
N LYS A 234 -9.72 -4.89 28.11
CA LYS A 234 -10.08 -5.87 29.14
C LYS A 234 -10.54 -7.16 28.47
N VAL A 235 -10.33 -8.29 29.14
CA VAL A 235 -10.74 -9.61 28.62
C VAL A 235 -12.25 -9.63 28.38
N GLU A 236 -13.01 -8.97 29.24
CA GLU A 236 -14.47 -8.85 29.15
C GLU A 236 -14.90 -8.08 27.89
N ASP A 237 -14.18 -7.01 27.51
CA ASP A 237 -14.46 -6.25 26.29
C ASP A 237 -14.05 -7.05 25.03
N ILE A 238 -12.95 -7.81 25.10
CA ILE A 238 -12.51 -8.72 24.03
C ILE A 238 -13.55 -9.81 23.76
N GLU A 239 -14.13 -10.35 24.83
CA GLU A 239 -15.15 -11.39 24.77
C GLU A 239 -16.50 -10.85 24.31
N LYS A 240 -16.95 -9.75 24.91
CA LYS A 240 -18.21 -9.07 24.58
C LYS A 240 -18.30 -8.69 23.10
N PHE A 241 -17.21 -8.25 22.49
CA PHE A 241 -17.19 -7.79 21.10
C PHE A 241 -16.68 -8.86 20.11
N ASP A 242 -16.56 -10.13 20.54
CA ASP A 242 -15.92 -11.24 19.80
C ASP A 242 -14.61 -10.81 19.10
N LEU A 243 -13.80 -10.03 19.81
CA LEU A 243 -12.51 -9.60 19.32
C LEU A 243 -11.48 -10.74 19.38
N LYS A 244 -11.83 -11.98 19.71
CA LYS A 244 -10.90 -13.13 19.72
C LYS A 244 -10.44 -13.50 18.32
N ARG A 245 -9.12 -13.56 18.04
CA ARG A 245 -8.61 -14.19 16.81
C ARG A 245 -8.59 -15.71 16.98
N GLY A 246 -9.26 -16.48 16.11
CA GLY A 246 -9.09 -17.93 16.16
C GLY A 246 -9.89 -18.79 15.17
N ALA A 247 -11.17 -18.55 14.98
CA ALA A 247 -11.98 -19.53 14.25
C ALA A 247 -12.16 -19.13 12.77
N GLY A 248 -11.08 -19.28 12.01
CA GLY A 248 -11.03 -19.04 10.56
C GLY A 248 -9.61 -19.12 9.99
N GLU A 249 -8.66 -19.59 10.81
CA GLU A 249 -7.23 -19.64 10.46
C GLU A 249 -6.99 -20.50 9.22
N LYS A 250 -7.73 -21.60 9.04
CA LYS A 250 -7.64 -22.44 7.84
C LYS A 250 -8.13 -21.71 6.58
N SER A 251 -9.27 -21.03 6.66
CA SER A 251 -9.87 -20.27 5.54
C SER A 251 -9.01 -19.04 5.17
N ARG A 252 -8.46 -18.33 6.17
CA ARG A 252 -7.56 -17.18 5.96
C ARG A 252 -6.15 -17.57 5.57
N ALA A 253 -5.63 -18.70 6.04
CA ALA A 253 -4.37 -19.27 5.55
C ALA A 253 -4.52 -19.65 4.08
N LYS A 254 -5.60 -20.36 3.72
CA LYS A 254 -5.92 -20.68 2.33
C LYS A 254 -6.06 -19.42 1.46
N ALA A 255 -6.70 -18.36 1.96
CA ALA A 255 -6.79 -17.08 1.23
C ALA A 255 -5.43 -16.36 1.12
N ARG A 256 -4.57 -16.41 2.15
CA ARG A 256 -3.20 -15.88 2.08
C ARG A 256 -2.32 -16.66 1.12
N ASP A 257 -2.41 -17.98 1.13
CA ASP A 257 -1.66 -18.85 0.25
C ASP A 257 -2.09 -18.66 -1.20
N LEU A 258 -3.39 -18.55 -1.46
CA LEU A 258 -3.94 -18.20 -2.78
C LEU A 258 -3.50 -16.79 -3.24
N ARG A 259 -3.46 -15.80 -2.34
CA ARG A 259 -2.92 -14.46 -2.66
C ARG A 259 -1.43 -14.50 -2.98
N ARG A 260 -0.66 -15.25 -2.19
CA ARG A 260 0.78 -15.42 -2.41
C ARG A 260 1.07 -16.15 -3.72
N GLU A 261 0.29 -17.17 -4.04
CA GLU A 261 0.37 -17.87 -5.33
C GLU A 261 0.02 -16.91 -6.49
N ALA A 262 -1.04 -16.12 -6.34
CA ALA A 262 -1.43 -15.13 -7.33
C ALA A 262 -0.38 -14.02 -7.54
N GLU A 263 0.23 -13.51 -6.45
CA GLU A 263 1.32 -12.54 -6.49
C GLU A 263 2.58 -13.12 -7.13
N ASN A 264 2.94 -14.37 -6.81
CA ASN A 264 4.07 -15.07 -7.42
C ASN A 264 3.85 -15.25 -8.93
N LYS A 265 2.66 -15.68 -9.36
CA LYS A 265 2.29 -15.81 -10.79
C LYS A 265 2.33 -14.47 -11.52
N LEU A 266 1.84 -13.40 -10.90
CA LEU A 266 1.91 -12.03 -11.45
C LEU A 266 3.36 -11.53 -11.56
N SER A 267 4.20 -11.82 -10.57
CA SER A 267 5.62 -11.48 -10.56
C SER A 267 6.36 -12.24 -11.67
N GLU A 268 6.11 -13.54 -11.80
CA GLU A 268 6.68 -14.37 -12.87
C GLU A 268 6.27 -13.87 -14.26
N ALA A 269 4.99 -13.57 -14.46
CA ALA A 269 4.48 -13.00 -15.71
C ALA A 269 5.13 -11.64 -16.05
N ARG A 270 5.36 -10.79 -15.05
CA ARG A 270 6.04 -9.50 -15.22
C ARG A 270 7.51 -9.66 -15.57
N ASN A 271 8.23 -10.53 -14.85
CA ASN A 271 9.65 -10.78 -15.09
C ASN A 271 9.85 -11.37 -16.50
N LEU A 272 9.05 -12.36 -16.87
CA LEU A 272 9.10 -12.99 -18.20
C LEU A 272 8.83 -11.98 -19.33
N ALA A 273 7.88 -11.06 -19.13
CA ALA A 273 7.58 -10.00 -20.09
C ALA A 273 8.71 -8.96 -20.19
N ASN A 274 9.28 -8.56 -19.05
CA ASN A 274 10.40 -7.60 -19.01
C ASN A 274 11.66 -8.18 -19.65
N ASP A 275 12.01 -9.43 -19.36
CA ASP A 275 13.20 -10.11 -19.91
C ASP A 275 13.07 -10.30 -21.43
N ALA A 276 11.89 -10.70 -21.90
CA ALA A 276 11.61 -10.83 -23.33
C ALA A 276 11.66 -9.47 -24.05
N TYR A 277 11.13 -8.40 -23.42
CA TYR A 277 11.17 -7.06 -23.98
C TYR A 277 12.59 -6.48 -24.01
N ALA A 278 13.38 -6.69 -22.95
CA ALA A 278 14.79 -6.30 -22.89
C ALA A 278 15.61 -7.03 -23.97
N SER A 279 15.41 -8.34 -24.14
CA SER A 279 16.06 -9.15 -25.18
C SER A 279 15.72 -8.65 -26.59
N LYS A 280 14.45 -8.28 -26.84
CA LYS A 280 14.02 -7.68 -28.11
C LYS A 280 14.68 -6.32 -28.35
N GLN A 281 14.76 -5.46 -27.34
CA GLN A 281 15.41 -4.16 -27.48
C GLN A 281 16.90 -4.31 -27.79
N ALA A 282 17.60 -5.20 -27.09
CA ALA A 282 19.01 -5.51 -27.36
C ALA A 282 19.21 -6.02 -28.80
N ALA A 283 18.39 -6.98 -29.26
CA ALA A 283 18.48 -7.52 -30.62
C ALA A 283 18.15 -6.48 -31.70
N ASN A 284 17.21 -5.57 -31.43
CA ASN A 284 16.90 -4.46 -32.34
C ASN A 284 18.03 -3.44 -32.40
N ALA A 285 18.68 -3.14 -31.27
CA ALA A 285 19.83 -2.24 -31.22
C ALA A 285 21.01 -2.82 -32.01
N GLU A 286 21.33 -4.10 -31.81
CA GLU A 286 22.37 -4.82 -32.56
C GLU A 286 22.08 -4.82 -34.07
N TYR A 287 20.84 -5.15 -34.48
CA TYR A 287 20.45 -5.11 -35.89
C TYR A 287 20.55 -3.70 -36.50
N ASN A 288 20.14 -2.66 -35.77
CA ASN A 288 20.21 -1.29 -36.27
C ASN A 288 21.65 -0.79 -36.39
N ASP A 289 22.52 -1.15 -35.46
CA ASP A 289 23.95 -0.85 -35.53
C ASP A 289 24.60 -1.55 -36.72
N GLU A 290 24.38 -2.86 -36.88
CA GLU A 290 24.88 -3.62 -38.03
C GLU A 290 24.35 -3.09 -39.37
N TRP A 291 23.07 -2.69 -39.44
CA TRP A 291 22.49 -2.06 -40.63
C TRP A 291 23.11 -0.69 -40.94
N GLY A 292 23.44 0.07 -39.90
CA GLY A 292 24.20 1.32 -40.02
C GLY A 292 25.59 1.07 -40.61
N GLN A 293 26.36 0.16 -40.01
CA GLN A 293 27.68 -0.23 -40.49
C GLN A 293 27.65 -0.78 -41.92
N TYR A 294 26.65 -1.60 -42.25
CA TYR A 294 26.43 -2.10 -43.62
C TYR A 294 26.22 -0.95 -44.60
N ARG A 295 25.37 0.01 -44.27
CA ARG A 295 25.09 1.19 -45.11
C ARG A 295 26.33 2.03 -45.33
N ASP A 296 27.09 2.30 -44.28
CA ASP A 296 28.31 3.11 -44.35
C ASP A 296 29.39 2.42 -45.17
N LYS A 297 29.62 1.12 -44.96
CA LYS A 297 30.55 0.33 -45.76
C LYS A 297 30.11 0.23 -47.22
N MET A 298 28.82 0.03 -47.50
CA MET A 298 28.29 0.02 -48.87
C MET A 298 28.45 1.36 -49.56
N ARG A 299 28.32 2.49 -48.84
CA ARG A 299 28.62 3.83 -49.36
C ARG A 299 30.10 3.94 -49.72
N LEU A 300 31.01 3.58 -48.81
CA LEU A 300 32.46 3.62 -49.06
C LEU A 300 32.86 2.72 -50.25
N LEU A 301 32.28 1.53 -50.36
CA LEU A 301 32.52 0.64 -51.50
C LEU A 301 32.02 1.21 -52.82
N ARG A 302 30.90 1.97 -52.81
CA ARG A 302 30.44 2.70 -54.01
C ARG A 302 31.41 3.83 -54.36
N GLU A 303 31.86 4.62 -53.38
CA GLU A 303 32.84 5.69 -53.60
C GLU A 303 34.17 5.12 -54.13
N GLN A 304 34.64 3.99 -53.60
CA GLN A 304 35.81 3.29 -54.11
C GLN A 304 35.60 2.78 -55.54
N HIS A 305 34.43 2.17 -55.80
CA HIS A 305 34.10 1.72 -57.15
C HIS A 305 34.02 2.88 -58.13
N GLU A 306 33.48 4.03 -57.73
CA GLU A 306 33.39 5.25 -58.55
C GLU A 306 34.78 5.89 -58.77
N LYS A 307 35.68 5.78 -57.78
CA LYS A 307 37.08 6.20 -57.92
C LYS A 307 37.86 5.41 -58.99
N LEU A 308 37.48 4.15 -59.24
CA LEU A 308 37.99 3.33 -60.37
C LEU A 308 37.55 3.85 -61.75
N PHE A 309 36.82 4.97 -61.79
CA PHE A 309 36.41 5.67 -63.00
C PHE A 309 36.70 7.17 -62.89
N THR A 310 37.63 7.57 -62.00
CA THR A 310 38.02 8.97 -61.83
C THR A 310 38.62 9.57 -63.08
N SER A 311 38.58 10.90 -63.13
CA SER A 311 39.27 11.75 -64.13
C SER A 311 40.71 11.32 -64.38
N ASP A 312 41.47 10.98 -63.33
CA ASP A 312 42.90 10.68 -63.44
C ASP A 312 43.16 9.31 -64.07
N GLU A 313 42.39 8.28 -63.70
CA GLU A 313 42.47 6.99 -64.37
C GLU A 313 42.01 7.12 -65.82
N ARG A 314 40.91 7.84 -66.07
CA ARG A 314 40.44 8.13 -67.43
C ARG A 314 41.50 8.88 -68.25
N SER A 315 42.22 9.80 -67.65
CA SER A 315 43.34 10.51 -68.27
C SER A 315 44.50 9.58 -68.65
N ARG A 316 44.85 8.62 -67.79
CA ARG A 316 45.84 7.56 -68.10
C ARG A 316 45.38 6.66 -69.24
N TRP A 317 44.10 6.30 -69.27
CA TRP A 317 43.49 5.56 -70.39
C TRP A 317 43.52 6.36 -71.69
N ASP A 318 43.17 7.64 -71.64
CA ASP A 318 43.19 8.54 -72.79
C ASP A 318 44.63 8.80 -73.27
N GLU A 319 45.62 8.82 -72.38
CA GLU A 319 47.03 8.92 -72.73
C GLU A 319 47.54 7.64 -73.40
N ALA A 320 47.22 6.47 -72.85
CA ALA A 320 47.57 5.18 -73.47
C ALA A 320 46.90 5.01 -74.84
N ALA A 321 45.64 5.40 -74.98
CA ALA A 321 44.92 5.40 -76.26
C ALA A 321 45.52 6.38 -77.26
N ARG A 322 45.94 7.57 -76.81
CA ARG A 322 46.68 8.54 -77.65
C ARG A 322 48.01 7.98 -78.13
N ARG A 323 48.78 7.31 -77.26
CA ARG A 323 50.04 6.63 -77.62
C ARG A 323 49.80 5.53 -78.66
N LEU A 324 48.73 4.75 -78.51
CA LEU A 324 48.36 3.70 -79.47
C LEU A 324 47.95 4.29 -80.84
N LYS A 325 47.20 5.39 -80.84
CA LYS A 325 46.84 6.12 -82.07
C LYS A 325 48.09 6.70 -82.75
N HIS A 326 49.01 7.25 -81.96
CA HIS A 326 50.28 7.77 -82.45
C HIS A 326 51.15 6.66 -83.05
N ALA A 327 51.27 5.50 -82.40
CA ALA A 327 51.97 4.34 -82.93
C ALA A 327 51.43 3.91 -84.31
N LYS A 328 50.11 3.85 -84.47
CA LYS A 328 49.47 3.55 -85.78
C LYS A 328 49.78 4.60 -86.85
N SER A 329 49.86 5.88 -86.47
CA SER A 329 50.26 6.93 -87.42
C SER A 329 51.74 6.82 -87.83
N LEU A 330 52.62 6.42 -86.90
CA LEU A 330 54.03 6.18 -87.20
C LEU A 330 54.22 4.94 -88.09
N GLU A 331 53.42 3.90 -87.88
CA GLU A 331 53.38 2.71 -88.74
C GLU A 331 52.95 3.08 -90.18
N TYR A 332 51.93 3.92 -90.33
CA TYR A 332 51.51 4.45 -91.63
C TYR A 332 52.63 5.26 -92.30
N VAL A 333 53.33 6.13 -91.56
CA VAL A 333 54.49 6.88 -92.10
C VAL A 333 55.61 5.93 -92.51
N ALA A 334 55.91 4.91 -91.71
CA ALA A 334 56.92 3.90 -92.02
C ALA A 334 56.61 3.15 -93.33
N GLN A 335 55.33 2.87 -93.61
CA GLN A 335 54.89 2.24 -94.87
C GLN A 335 55.05 3.15 -96.10
N GLN A 336 55.12 4.47 -95.90
CA GLN A 336 55.22 5.47 -96.98
C GLN A 336 56.65 6.00 -97.17
N THR A 337 57.61 5.54 -96.36
CA THR A 337 59.02 5.98 -96.42
C THR A 337 59.96 4.81 -96.62
N ASP A 338 60.75 4.86 -97.69
CA ASP A 338 61.72 3.81 -98.01
C ASP A 338 63.04 3.98 -97.25
N GLY A 339 63.75 2.87 -97.04
CA GLY A 339 65.09 2.83 -96.47
C GLY A 339 65.12 2.94 -94.93
N PHE A 340 66.27 3.37 -94.39
CA PHE A 340 66.56 3.35 -92.95
C PHE A 340 65.55 4.13 -92.09
N ILE A 341 64.97 5.20 -92.65
CA ILE A 341 64.01 6.07 -91.96
C ILE A 341 62.68 5.33 -91.72
N GLY A 342 62.17 4.59 -92.71
CA GLY A 342 60.97 3.78 -92.56
C GLY A 342 61.13 2.70 -91.49
N VAL A 343 62.29 2.02 -91.49
CA VAL A 343 62.62 1.00 -90.47
C VAL A 343 62.67 1.59 -89.06
N ALA A 344 63.28 2.77 -88.89
CA ALA A 344 63.35 3.45 -87.60
C ALA A 344 61.94 3.81 -87.07
N PHE A 345 61.05 4.33 -87.93
CA PHE A 345 59.68 4.63 -87.53
C PHE A 345 58.86 3.38 -87.19
N ALA A 346 59.04 2.28 -87.92
CA ALA A 346 58.38 1.00 -87.62
C ALA A 346 58.80 0.45 -86.24
N ILE A 347 60.08 0.54 -85.89
CA ILE A 347 60.59 0.11 -84.58
C ILE A 347 60.01 0.99 -83.45
N ILE A 348 60.00 2.31 -83.63
CA ILE A 348 59.44 3.25 -82.64
C ILE A 348 57.94 2.99 -82.46
N ALA A 349 57.19 2.79 -83.56
CA ALA A 349 55.78 2.45 -83.52
C ALA A 349 55.52 1.16 -82.74
N ALA A 350 56.28 0.10 -83.02
CA ALA A 350 56.16 -1.19 -82.35
C ALA A 350 56.44 -1.10 -80.85
N ILE A 351 57.49 -0.36 -80.44
CA ILE A 351 57.82 -0.14 -79.03
C ILE A 351 56.71 0.66 -78.32
N GLN A 352 56.20 1.73 -78.96
CA GLN A 352 55.12 2.53 -78.39
C GLN A 352 53.82 1.74 -78.27
N GLN A 353 53.48 0.93 -79.28
CA GLN A 353 52.30 0.08 -79.26
C GLN A 353 52.40 -0.98 -78.15
N TYR A 354 53.49 -1.73 -78.11
CA TYR A 354 53.72 -2.76 -77.10
C TYR A 354 53.66 -2.18 -75.67
N THR A 355 54.28 -1.02 -75.46
CA THR A 355 54.27 -0.36 -74.14
C THR A 355 52.87 0.08 -73.74
N ALA A 356 52.09 0.64 -74.66
CA ALA A 356 50.72 1.07 -74.40
C ALA A 356 49.77 -0.13 -74.15
N GLU A 357 49.94 -1.22 -74.91
CA GLU A 357 49.17 -2.45 -74.75
C GLU A 357 49.43 -3.12 -73.40
N GLU A 358 50.70 -3.23 -72.96
CA GLU A 358 50.99 -3.80 -71.65
C GLU A 358 50.56 -2.90 -70.49
N GLN A 359 50.62 -1.57 -70.64
CA GLN A 359 50.02 -0.66 -69.66
C GLN A 359 48.51 -0.87 -69.54
N ILE A 360 47.78 -0.96 -70.66
CA ILE A 360 46.33 -1.22 -70.69
C ILE A 360 46.00 -2.58 -70.04
N LYS A 361 46.79 -3.61 -70.34
CA LYS A 361 46.62 -4.95 -69.77
C LYS A 361 46.86 -4.97 -68.27
N GLN A 362 47.91 -4.32 -67.78
CA GLN A 362 48.19 -4.19 -66.34
C GLN A 362 47.05 -3.44 -65.62
N MET A 363 46.60 -2.30 -66.15
CA MET A 363 45.47 -1.54 -65.59
C MET A 363 44.18 -2.37 -65.56
N ASN A 364 43.89 -3.15 -66.60
CA ASN A 364 42.75 -4.06 -66.61
C ASN A 364 42.87 -5.16 -65.55
N GLN A 365 44.04 -5.75 -65.37
CA GLN A 365 44.27 -6.77 -64.35
C GLN A 365 44.11 -6.21 -62.93
N GLU A 366 44.64 -5.03 -62.65
CA GLU A 366 44.49 -4.35 -61.35
C GLU A 366 43.04 -3.97 -61.05
N ARG A 367 42.33 -3.47 -62.07
CA ARG A 367 40.91 -3.14 -61.98
C ARG A 367 40.07 -4.39 -61.71
N GLN A 368 40.31 -5.50 -62.41
CA GLN A 368 39.63 -6.77 -62.16
C GLN A 368 39.91 -7.32 -60.76
N LYS A 369 41.16 -7.25 -60.28
CA LYS A 369 41.50 -7.62 -58.90
C LYS A 369 40.74 -6.78 -57.87
N THR A 370 40.63 -5.47 -58.10
CA THR A 370 39.90 -4.57 -57.19
C THR A 370 38.40 -4.83 -57.20
N ILE A 371 37.80 -5.05 -58.38
CA ILE A 371 36.39 -5.43 -58.50
C ILE A 371 36.10 -6.75 -57.77
N SER A 372 36.97 -7.76 -57.90
CA SER A 372 36.83 -9.04 -57.19
C SER A 372 36.81 -8.83 -55.68
N LYS A 373 37.78 -8.07 -55.14
CA LYS A 373 37.83 -7.75 -53.70
C LYS A 373 36.58 -7.01 -53.20
N ILE A 374 36.09 -6.04 -53.97
CA ILE A 374 34.85 -5.32 -53.64
C ILE A 374 33.65 -6.29 -53.60
N ASN A 375 33.56 -7.23 -54.55
CA ASN A 375 32.47 -8.20 -54.60
C ASN A 375 32.54 -9.21 -53.45
N GLU A 376 33.73 -9.68 -53.07
CA GLU A 376 33.95 -10.51 -51.88
C GLU A 376 33.49 -9.79 -50.60
N GLN A 377 33.89 -8.54 -50.43
CA GLN A 377 33.48 -7.72 -49.29
C GLN A 377 31.96 -7.50 -49.25
N LYS A 378 31.31 -7.28 -50.40
CA LYS A 378 29.84 -7.19 -50.49
C LYS A 378 29.16 -8.49 -50.06
N GLN A 379 29.71 -9.65 -50.43
CA GLN A 379 29.16 -10.95 -50.04
C GLN A 379 29.28 -11.19 -48.54
N LEU A 380 30.44 -10.91 -47.95
CA LEU A 380 30.64 -11.00 -46.49
C LEU A 380 29.66 -10.12 -45.73
N LEU A 381 29.52 -8.84 -46.14
CA LEU A 381 28.56 -7.91 -45.53
C LEU A 381 27.10 -8.38 -45.64
N LYS A 382 26.75 -9.05 -46.75
CA LYS A 382 25.43 -9.63 -46.95
C LYS A 382 25.20 -10.83 -46.01
N GLN A 383 26.22 -11.65 -45.78
CA GLN A 383 26.16 -12.78 -44.85
C GLN A 383 26.01 -12.30 -43.40
N ASP A 384 26.78 -11.29 -42.98
CA ASP A 384 26.69 -10.68 -41.65
C ASP A 384 25.27 -10.15 -41.39
N LEU A 385 24.74 -9.38 -42.34
CA LEU A 385 23.37 -8.86 -42.25
C LEU A 385 22.31 -9.97 -42.17
N GLN A 386 22.47 -11.06 -42.92
CA GLN A 386 21.58 -12.22 -42.83
C GLN A 386 21.65 -12.90 -41.46
N SER A 387 22.85 -12.98 -40.86
CA SER A 387 23.06 -13.51 -39.52
C SER A 387 22.35 -12.66 -38.46
N ALA A 388 22.52 -11.34 -38.47
CA ALA A 388 21.79 -10.45 -37.55
C ALA A 388 20.28 -10.47 -37.75
N LYS A 389 19.81 -10.52 -39.00
CA LYS A 389 18.38 -10.68 -39.28
C LYS A 389 17.84 -11.96 -38.63
N LYS A 390 18.56 -13.08 -38.73
CA LYS A 390 18.19 -14.35 -38.10
C LYS A 390 18.18 -14.25 -36.57
N LYS A 391 19.17 -13.59 -35.95
CA LYS A 391 19.17 -13.31 -34.50
C LYS A 391 17.94 -12.50 -34.08
N ARG A 392 17.61 -11.43 -34.81
CA ARG A 392 16.44 -10.59 -34.55
C ARG A 392 15.13 -11.38 -34.65
N ASP A 393 14.98 -12.17 -35.71
CA ASP A 393 13.76 -12.96 -35.94
C ASP A 393 13.60 -14.06 -34.86
N ASN A 394 14.70 -14.66 -34.39
CA ASN A 394 14.69 -15.56 -33.23
C ASN A 394 14.28 -14.84 -31.93
N ALA A 395 14.76 -13.62 -31.68
CA ALA A 395 14.35 -12.83 -30.51
C ALA A 395 12.85 -12.48 -30.57
N ILE A 396 12.32 -12.14 -31.75
CA ILE A 396 10.88 -11.94 -31.95
C ILE A 396 10.09 -13.22 -31.64
N LEU A 397 10.60 -14.39 -32.04
CA LEU A 397 9.97 -15.67 -31.73
C LEU A 397 9.95 -15.95 -30.22
N GLN A 398 11.05 -15.68 -29.51
CA GLN A 398 11.12 -15.79 -28.05
C GLN A 398 10.10 -14.86 -27.35
N VAL A 399 9.91 -13.63 -27.85
CA VAL A 399 8.86 -12.72 -27.34
C VAL A 399 7.47 -13.28 -27.55
N LYS A 400 7.19 -13.89 -28.72
CA LYS A 400 5.90 -14.54 -28.97
C LYS A 400 5.67 -15.68 -27.97
N GLN A 401 6.66 -16.54 -27.77
CA GLN A 401 6.59 -17.64 -26.80
C GLN A 401 6.39 -17.13 -25.37
N ALA A 402 7.09 -16.06 -24.98
CA ALA A 402 6.94 -15.44 -23.67
C ALA A 402 5.54 -14.82 -23.49
N THR A 403 5.00 -14.21 -24.53
CA THR A 403 3.63 -13.68 -24.54
C THR A 403 2.61 -14.81 -24.35
N THR A 404 2.74 -15.91 -25.09
CA THR A 404 1.86 -17.08 -24.92
C THR A 404 1.96 -17.67 -23.51
N LYS A 405 3.16 -17.76 -22.93
CA LYS A 405 3.34 -18.19 -21.53
C LYS A 405 2.66 -17.23 -20.55
N ARG A 406 2.84 -15.91 -20.74
CA ARG A 406 2.16 -14.88 -19.95
C ARG A 406 0.65 -15.02 -20.02
N ASP A 407 0.08 -15.23 -21.20
CA ASP A 407 -1.36 -15.39 -21.38
C ASP A 407 -1.88 -16.64 -20.66
N LYS A 408 -1.13 -17.75 -20.70
CA LYS A 408 -1.44 -18.95 -19.92
C LYS A 408 -1.42 -18.67 -18.40
N ILE A 409 -0.40 -17.97 -17.90
CA ILE A 409 -0.33 -17.56 -16.49
C ILE A 409 -1.49 -16.63 -16.13
N GLN A 410 -1.89 -15.72 -17.02
CA GLN A 410 -3.03 -14.84 -16.82
C GLN A 410 -4.35 -15.62 -16.76
N GLN A 411 -4.51 -16.65 -17.60
CA GLN A 411 -5.67 -17.56 -17.52
C GLN A 411 -5.69 -18.32 -16.18
N GLU A 412 -4.55 -18.82 -15.71
CA GLU A 412 -4.44 -19.46 -14.40
C GLU A 412 -4.76 -18.49 -13.25
N PHE A 413 -4.30 -17.24 -13.33
CA PHE A 413 -4.66 -16.19 -12.38
C PHE A 413 -6.17 -15.93 -12.38
N ASN A 414 -6.78 -15.79 -13.57
CA ASN A 414 -8.21 -15.58 -13.71
C ASN A 414 -9.01 -16.77 -13.13
N ALA A 415 -8.49 -18.00 -13.19
CA ALA A 415 -9.10 -19.16 -12.56
C ALA A 415 -8.98 -19.18 -11.01
N LEU A 416 -8.02 -18.45 -10.43
CA LEU A 416 -7.88 -18.27 -8.98
C LEU A 416 -8.82 -17.19 -8.43
N VAL A 417 -9.23 -16.20 -9.24
CA VAL A 417 -10.09 -15.09 -8.82
C VAL A 417 -11.45 -15.57 -8.26
N PRO A 418 -12.21 -16.46 -8.93
CA PRO A 418 -13.45 -17.01 -8.37
C PRO A 418 -13.23 -17.77 -7.06
N LYS A 419 -12.13 -18.54 -6.94
CA LYS A 419 -11.79 -19.28 -5.72
C LYS A 419 -11.50 -18.34 -4.55
N LEU A 420 -10.83 -17.20 -4.82
CA LEU A 420 -10.60 -16.15 -3.84
C LEU A 420 -11.91 -15.47 -3.42
N ARG A 421 -12.83 -15.22 -4.36
CA ARG A 421 -14.16 -14.66 -4.08
C ARG A 421 -14.98 -15.62 -3.21
N GLN A 422 -15.03 -16.90 -3.57
CA GLN A 422 -15.72 -17.94 -2.79
C GLN A 422 -15.11 -18.11 -1.39
N ALA A 423 -13.78 -18.05 -1.26
CA ALA A 423 -13.12 -18.10 0.05
C ALA A 423 -13.48 -16.87 0.90
N LYS A 424 -13.60 -15.68 0.29
CA LYS A 424 -14.06 -14.47 0.96
C LYS A 424 -15.52 -14.59 1.42
N GLU A 425 -16.41 -15.07 0.56
CA GLU A 425 -17.82 -15.32 0.91
C GLU A 425 -17.94 -16.35 2.03
N THR A 426 -17.14 -17.43 1.99
CA THR A 426 -17.11 -18.42 3.07
C THR A 426 -16.70 -17.80 4.40
N ILE A 427 -15.68 -16.92 4.40
CA ILE A 427 -15.23 -16.19 5.59
C ILE A 427 -16.34 -15.27 6.11
N ASN A 428 -17.06 -14.59 5.21
CA ASN A 428 -18.17 -13.72 5.58
C ASN A 428 -19.33 -14.52 6.19
N ASN A 429 -19.75 -15.61 5.55
CA ASN A 429 -20.82 -16.47 6.05
C ASN A 429 -20.46 -17.13 7.39
N GLU A 430 -19.20 -17.54 7.59
CA GLU A 430 -18.72 -18.02 8.88
C GLU A 430 -18.77 -16.95 9.96
N ASN A 431 -18.50 -15.68 9.62
CA ASN A 431 -18.62 -14.57 10.56
C ASN A 431 -20.09 -14.29 10.87
N ASP A 432 -20.96 -14.23 9.87
CA ASP A 432 -22.40 -13.96 10.03
C ASP A 432 -23.10 -15.03 10.88
N PHE A 433 -22.77 -16.30 10.64
CA PHE A 433 -23.28 -17.40 11.45
C PHE A 433 -22.87 -17.27 12.92
N ARG A 434 -21.66 -16.79 13.20
CA ARG A 434 -21.20 -16.60 14.59
C ARG A 434 -21.78 -15.39 15.28
N VAL A 435 -21.97 -14.28 14.56
CA VAL A 435 -22.72 -13.12 15.08
C VAL A 435 -24.13 -13.57 15.48
N SER A 436 -24.77 -14.40 14.66
CA SER A 436 -26.10 -14.96 14.99
C SER A 436 -26.09 -15.91 16.19
N LEU A 437 -25.01 -16.68 16.38
CA LEU A 437 -24.87 -17.60 17.52
C LEU A 437 -24.64 -16.82 18.83
N ALA A 438 -23.76 -15.82 18.80
CA ALA A 438 -23.46 -14.97 19.95
C ALA A 438 -24.70 -14.17 20.42
N ALA A 439 -25.45 -13.59 19.47
CA ALA A 439 -26.71 -12.90 19.77
C ALA A 439 -27.74 -13.83 20.45
N ARG A 440 -27.70 -15.13 20.13
CA ARG A 440 -28.58 -16.14 20.72
C ARG A 440 -28.14 -16.53 22.14
N GLU A 441 -26.83 -16.62 22.39
CA GLU A 441 -26.27 -16.87 23.73
C GLU A 441 -26.51 -15.70 24.69
N ASP A 442 -26.37 -14.44 24.24
CA ASP A 442 -26.70 -13.25 25.03
C ASP A 442 -28.19 -13.22 25.42
N SER A 443 -29.08 -13.60 24.49
CA SER A 443 -30.52 -13.69 24.78
C SER A 443 -30.87 -14.75 25.83
N LEU A 444 -30.05 -15.80 25.95
CA LEU A 444 -30.21 -16.85 26.97
C LEU A 444 -29.70 -16.35 28.33
N SER A 445 -28.55 -15.65 28.36
CA SER A 445 -28.02 -15.06 29.59
C SER A 445 -28.96 -14.03 30.21
N ASP A 446 -29.55 -13.15 29.39
CA ASP A 446 -30.55 -12.18 29.86
C ASP A 446 -31.80 -12.86 30.42
N ARG A 447 -32.18 -14.00 29.84
CA ARG A 447 -33.32 -14.80 30.33
C ARG A 447 -33.01 -15.45 31.67
N GLU A 448 -31.80 -15.98 31.84
CA GLU A 448 -31.33 -16.58 33.11
C GLU A 448 -31.20 -15.53 34.23
N GLN A 449 -30.64 -14.35 33.93
CA GLN A 449 -30.56 -13.26 34.91
C GLN A 449 -31.95 -12.76 35.35
N ASN A 450 -32.91 -12.73 34.43
CA ASN A 450 -34.29 -12.35 34.75
C ASN A 450 -35.00 -13.42 35.61
N VAL A 451 -34.71 -14.71 35.39
CA VAL A 451 -35.19 -15.80 36.24
C VAL A 451 -34.58 -15.69 37.64
N ALA A 452 -33.26 -15.51 37.76
CA ALA A 452 -32.58 -15.37 39.04
C ALA A 452 -33.08 -14.16 39.86
N LYS A 453 -33.35 -13.01 39.20
CA LYS A 453 -33.95 -11.84 39.85
C LYS A 453 -35.37 -12.11 40.36
N ARG A 454 -36.17 -12.87 39.62
CA ARG A 454 -37.52 -13.28 40.05
C ARG A 454 -37.45 -14.22 41.26
N GLU A 455 -36.58 -15.22 41.23
CA GLU A 455 -36.38 -16.15 42.34
C GLU A 455 -35.87 -15.44 43.61
N ALA A 456 -34.92 -14.53 43.48
CA ALA A 456 -34.42 -13.74 44.62
C ALA A 456 -35.50 -12.85 45.23
N LYS A 457 -36.36 -12.25 44.39
CA LYS A 457 -37.52 -11.46 44.85
C LYS A 457 -38.53 -12.34 45.59
N GLN A 458 -38.78 -13.54 45.09
CA GLN A 458 -39.70 -14.49 45.70
C GLN A 458 -39.18 -15.03 47.04
N LYS A 459 -37.89 -15.39 47.13
CA LYS A 459 -37.25 -15.80 48.40
C LYS A 459 -37.30 -14.71 49.47
N ARG A 460 -37.09 -13.44 49.09
CA ARG A 460 -37.22 -12.31 50.03
C ARG A 460 -38.66 -12.12 50.50
N ALA A 461 -39.63 -12.31 49.62
CA ALA A 461 -41.04 -12.25 50.01
C ALA A 461 -41.39 -13.37 50.99
N VAL A 462 -40.95 -14.61 50.74
CA VAL A 462 -41.19 -15.75 51.64
C VAL A 462 -40.54 -15.54 53.01
N ALA A 463 -39.27 -15.11 53.07
CA ALA A 463 -38.58 -14.84 54.33
C ALA A 463 -39.26 -13.71 55.14
N SER A 464 -39.74 -12.67 54.46
CA SER A 464 -40.53 -11.61 55.10
C SER A 464 -41.83 -12.15 55.69
N TRP A 465 -42.51 -13.06 54.96
CA TRP A 465 -43.74 -13.69 55.42
C TRP A 465 -43.53 -14.62 56.61
N GLU A 466 -42.48 -15.45 56.61
CA GLU A 466 -42.12 -16.33 57.73
C GLU A 466 -41.82 -15.53 59.00
N THR A 467 -41.14 -14.38 58.83
CA THR A 467 -40.86 -13.46 59.94
C THR A 467 -42.16 -12.87 60.51
N THR A 468 -43.08 -12.43 59.64
CA THR A 468 -44.39 -11.92 60.07
C THR A 468 -45.22 -12.99 60.79
N LEU A 469 -45.26 -14.22 60.26
CA LEU A 469 -45.97 -15.35 60.88
C LEU A 469 -45.41 -15.73 62.26
N SER A 470 -44.09 -15.72 62.42
CA SER A 470 -43.45 -15.95 63.71
C SER A 470 -43.84 -14.90 64.77
N VAL A 471 -43.94 -13.63 64.36
CA VAL A 471 -44.34 -12.53 65.26
C VAL A 471 -45.83 -12.61 65.60
N VAL A 472 -46.68 -13.03 64.65
CA VAL A 472 -48.12 -13.22 64.91
C VAL A 472 -48.36 -14.34 65.93
N ASN A 473 -47.63 -15.46 65.82
CA ASN A 473 -47.85 -16.61 66.70
C ASN A 473 -47.29 -16.40 68.13
N ASN A 474 -46.17 -15.70 68.29
CA ASN A 474 -45.44 -15.65 69.57
C ASN A 474 -45.24 -14.24 70.15
N GLY A 475 -45.65 -13.19 69.44
CA GLY A 475 -45.48 -11.80 69.87
C GLY A 475 -46.57 -11.31 70.80
N THR A 476 -46.25 -10.27 71.56
CA THR A 476 -47.19 -9.47 72.35
C THR A 476 -48.21 -8.76 71.45
N LEU A 477 -49.34 -8.33 72.00
CA LEU A 477 -50.40 -7.66 71.23
C LEU A 477 -49.87 -6.45 70.41
N ALA A 478 -48.97 -5.66 70.99
CA ALA A 478 -48.34 -4.53 70.31
C ALA A 478 -47.43 -4.96 69.14
N GLU A 479 -46.76 -6.12 69.25
CA GLU A 479 -45.93 -6.68 68.19
C GLU A 479 -46.78 -7.27 67.06
N ARG A 480 -47.94 -7.86 67.39
CA ARG A 480 -48.92 -8.33 66.40
C ARG A 480 -49.53 -7.17 65.61
N GLU A 481 -49.90 -6.08 66.27
CA GLU A 481 -50.42 -4.86 65.64
C GLU A 481 -49.38 -4.24 64.68
N LYS A 482 -48.11 -4.20 65.11
CA LYS A 482 -47.00 -3.72 64.28
C LYS A 482 -46.74 -4.64 63.08
N ALA A 483 -46.83 -5.96 63.26
CA ALA A 483 -46.70 -6.93 62.18
C ALA A 483 -47.83 -6.82 61.15
N ARG A 484 -49.07 -6.53 61.60
CA ARG A 484 -50.23 -6.23 60.74
C ARG A 484 -49.97 -5.02 59.84
N LEU A 485 -49.55 -3.89 60.42
CA LEU A 485 -49.23 -2.66 59.68
C LEU A 485 -48.11 -2.87 58.65
N ILE A 486 -47.12 -3.72 58.95
CA ILE A 486 -46.07 -4.07 57.99
C ILE A 486 -46.63 -4.93 56.86
N ALA A 487 -47.48 -5.92 57.15
CA ALA A 487 -48.11 -6.77 56.16
C ALA A 487 -49.03 -5.99 55.20
N GLU A 488 -49.83 -5.06 55.72
CA GLU A 488 -50.70 -4.17 54.95
C GLU A 488 -49.89 -3.27 54.00
N ASN A 489 -48.82 -2.64 54.50
CA ASN A 489 -47.91 -1.82 53.68
C ASN A 489 -47.21 -2.64 52.57
N VAL A 490 -46.87 -3.90 52.84
CA VAL A 490 -46.25 -4.80 51.84
C VAL A 490 -47.27 -5.23 50.78
N ALA A 491 -48.52 -5.52 51.18
CA ALA A 491 -49.61 -5.87 50.25
C ALA A 491 -49.95 -4.70 49.31
N GLU A 492 -50.04 -3.48 49.85
CA GLU A 492 -50.34 -2.26 49.08
C GLU A 492 -49.23 -1.96 48.05
N LYS A 493 -47.96 -2.10 48.45
CA LYS A 493 -46.80 -1.85 47.59
C LYS A 493 -46.60 -2.88 46.47
N HIS A 494 -47.21 -4.07 46.59
CA HIS A 494 -47.10 -5.15 45.61
C HIS A 494 -48.37 -5.38 44.77
N GLY A 495 -49.42 -4.55 44.95
CA GLY A 495 -50.60 -4.56 44.07
C GLY A 495 -51.44 -5.84 44.13
N ASN A 496 -51.22 -6.69 45.13
CA ASN A 496 -52.00 -7.91 45.33
C ASN A 496 -53.23 -7.61 46.19
N LYS A 497 -54.39 -7.44 45.54
CA LYS A 497 -55.71 -7.23 46.16
C LYS A 497 -56.32 -8.48 46.84
N GLN A 498 -55.57 -9.57 47.00
CA GLN A 498 -55.99 -10.62 47.92
C GLN A 498 -55.67 -10.17 49.34
N THR A 499 -56.55 -9.34 49.90
CA THR A 499 -56.65 -9.09 51.33
C THR A 499 -56.92 -10.43 52.00
N PHE A 500 -55.87 -11.06 52.54
CA PHE A 500 -56.04 -12.04 53.60
C PHE A 500 -56.76 -11.32 54.73
N ASP A 501 -57.91 -11.85 55.14
CA ASP A 501 -58.71 -11.30 56.23
C ASP A 501 -57.97 -11.57 57.55
N ILE A 502 -57.03 -10.68 57.86
CA ILE A 502 -56.22 -10.75 59.09
C ILE A 502 -57.14 -10.67 60.31
N ASP A 503 -58.28 -9.96 60.20
CA ASP A 503 -59.26 -9.86 61.28
C ASP A 503 -59.91 -11.22 61.56
N ALA A 504 -60.22 -12.02 60.53
CA ALA A 504 -60.70 -13.40 60.70
C ALA A 504 -59.66 -14.32 61.39
N LEU A 505 -58.38 -14.16 61.06
CA LEU A 505 -57.29 -14.99 61.60
C LEU A 505 -56.98 -14.64 63.06
N ILE A 506 -57.04 -13.36 63.43
CA ILE A 506 -56.93 -12.89 64.83
C ILE A 506 -58.13 -13.40 65.64
N LEU A 507 -59.34 -13.33 65.07
CA LEU A 507 -60.57 -13.80 65.72
C LEU A 507 -60.54 -15.31 66.02
N ASP A 508 -59.99 -16.12 65.11
CA ASP A 508 -59.86 -17.57 65.30
C ASP A 508 -58.75 -17.94 66.30
N LEU A 509 -57.67 -17.15 66.37
CA LEU A 509 -56.60 -17.33 67.37
C LEU A 509 -57.07 -16.96 68.78
N ASP A 510 -57.87 -15.90 68.92
CA ASP A 510 -58.47 -15.53 70.22
C ASP A 510 -59.51 -16.57 70.68
N LYS A 511 -60.29 -17.14 69.75
CA LYS A 511 -61.18 -18.27 70.06
C LYS A 511 -60.39 -19.53 70.50
N ALA A 512 -59.29 -19.85 69.82
CA ALA A 512 -58.45 -20.98 70.19
C ALA A 512 -57.78 -20.79 71.56
N ASN A 513 -57.34 -19.57 71.88
CA ASN A 513 -56.79 -19.25 73.20
C ASN A 513 -57.85 -19.28 74.31
N GLN A 514 -59.08 -18.83 74.03
CA GLN A 514 -60.19 -18.96 74.97
C GLN A 514 -60.53 -20.43 75.25
N GLN A 515 -60.48 -21.30 74.23
CA GLN A 515 -60.68 -22.75 74.38
C GLN A 515 -59.55 -23.46 75.13
N LEU A 516 -58.31 -22.94 75.08
CA LEU A 516 -57.17 -23.46 75.85
C LEU A 516 -57.15 -22.97 77.31
N SER A 517 -57.88 -21.90 77.62
CA SER A 517 -58.00 -21.33 78.97
C SER A 517 -59.20 -21.85 79.78
N GLN A 518 -60.07 -22.64 79.15
CA GLN A 518 -61.11 -23.46 79.79
C GLN A 518 -60.58 -24.88 79.99
#